data_AF-A0A538QHF5-F1
#
_entry.id   AF-A0A538QHF5-F1
#
_cell.length_a   1.000
_cell.length_b   1.000
_cell.length_c   1.000
_cell.angle_alpha   90.00
_cell.angle_beta   90.00
_cell.angle_gamma   90.00
#
_symmetry.space_group_name_H-M   'P 1'
#
loop_
_entity.id
_entity.type
_entity.pdbx_description
1 polymer ?
#
loop_
_entity_poly.entity_id
_entity_poly.type
_entity_poly.pdbx_seq_one_letter_code
_entity_poly.pdbx_strand_id
1 'polypeptide(L)'
;MQRTIDGVRSEGWTPTDVRLAAARLSEIVAGRAAQPDEEGDALAIELVRWLRYAAEVDADEIVDCLASKPPPSRQAPRWDDLHAQFAQYDSSAELTVALSRRYDDPARVLMEFLDDVAPLRGAWQEVTEEHHRALELLLAFGTDETITYALSRLDLMNWETDDELAEVVRRHHAAIRRLAIAAWPSMSWEQRVDVASLFEQYGLYDEALLALLLKPEIASLTHEDRAEYVHALGVYRDARIVPRLQAILDWALEELAARRTDEGRDLVHLVISQLRERELAPTSMQQERATALGVLQE
;
A
#
# COMPACT_ATOMS: atom_id res chain seq x y z
N MET A 1 41.27 -8.40 -14.34
CA MET A 1 40.46 -8.91 -15.46
C MET A 1 39.06 -9.20 -14.92
N GLN A 2 38.20 -8.18 -14.96
CA GLN A 2 36.75 -8.36 -14.85
C GLN A 2 36.28 -9.20 -16.04
N ARG A 3 35.51 -10.25 -15.77
CA ARG A 3 34.62 -10.86 -16.77
C ARG A 3 33.23 -10.28 -16.50
N THR A 4 32.91 -9.23 -17.25
CA THR A 4 31.54 -8.78 -17.47
C THR A 4 30.77 -9.95 -18.07
N ILE A 5 29.68 -10.34 -17.39
CA ILE A 5 28.65 -11.18 -17.97
C ILE A 5 27.76 -10.22 -18.76
N ASP A 6 28.16 -9.96 -20.01
CA ASP A 6 27.28 -9.34 -21.00
C ASP A 6 26.21 -10.38 -21.38
N GLY A 7 24.94 -10.09 -21.08
CA GLY A 7 23.84 -10.92 -21.57
C GLY A 7 22.51 -10.89 -20.80
N VAL A 8 22.41 -10.24 -19.64
CA VAL A 8 21.10 -10.02 -19.01
C VAL A 8 20.47 -8.81 -19.70
N ARG A 9 19.54 -9.05 -20.63
CA ARG A 9 18.62 -8.00 -21.06
C ARG A 9 17.87 -7.53 -19.82
N SER A 10 17.92 -6.23 -19.55
CA SER A 10 17.31 -5.55 -18.42
C SER A 10 15.79 -5.42 -18.54
N GLU A 11 15.13 -6.38 -19.15
CA GLU A 11 13.68 -6.49 -19.16
C GLU A 11 13.35 -7.41 -17.99
N GLY A 12 12.86 -6.83 -16.89
CA GLY A 12 12.44 -7.60 -15.72
C GLY A 12 11.41 -8.66 -16.09
N TRP A 13 11.27 -9.67 -15.24
CA TRP A 13 10.26 -10.71 -15.43
C TRP A 13 8.88 -10.07 -15.46
N THR A 14 8.14 -10.27 -16.54
CA THR A 14 6.76 -9.82 -16.61
C THR A 14 5.88 -10.74 -15.76
N PRO A 15 4.72 -10.26 -15.27
CA PRO A 15 3.75 -11.12 -14.59
C PRO A 15 3.38 -12.38 -15.39
N THR A 16 3.40 -12.29 -16.73
CA THR A 16 3.19 -13.42 -17.64
C THR A 16 4.29 -14.47 -17.55
N ASP A 17 5.56 -14.05 -17.48
CA ASP A 17 6.72 -14.94 -17.38
C ASP A 17 6.71 -15.75 -16.07
N VAL A 18 6.35 -15.08 -14.97
CA VAL A 18 6.22 -15.72 -13.63
C VAL A 18 5.09 -16.75 -13.63
N ARG A 19 3.93 -16.41 -14.23
CA ARG A 19 2.78 -17.32 -14.30
C ARG A 19 3.08 -18.55 -15.16
N LEU A 20 3.74 -18.37 -16.30
CA LEU A 20 4.12 -19.47 -17.19
C LEU A 20 5.10 -20.42 -16.49
N ALA A 21 6.11 -19.87 -15.82
CA ALA A 21 7.08 -20.64 -15.07
C ALA A 21 6.46 -21.40 -13.87
N ALA A 22 5.53 -20.78 -13.13
CA ALA A 22 4.87 -21.40 -11.97
C ALA A 22 3.90 -22.53 -12.39
N ALA A 23 3.16 -22.34 -13.49
CA ALA A 23 2.31 -23.36 -14.07
C ALA A 23 3.13 -24.58 -14.53
N ARG A 24 4.26 -24.31 -15.21
CA ARG A 24 5.15 -25.38 -15.69
C ARG A 24 5.82 -26.14 -14.54
N LEU A 25 6.24 -25.44 -13.47
CA LEU A 25 6.72 -26.09 -12.25
C LEU A 25 5.66 -27.00 -11.62
N SER A 26 4.41 -26.57 -11.58
CA SER A 26 3.30 -27.37 -11.06
C SER A 26 3.05 -28.63 -11.89
N GLU A 27 3.21 -28.55 -13.22
CA GLU A 27 3.13 -29.71 -14.12
C GLU A 27 4.30 -30.68 -13.94
N ILE A 28 5.52 -30.15 -13.77
CA ILE A 28 6.74 -30.93 -13.51
C ILE A 28 6.62 -31.67 -12.17
N VAL A 29 6.23 -30.98 -11.10
CA VAL A 29 6.02 -31.57 -9.76
C VAL A 29 4.90 -32.62 -9.79
N ALA A 30 3.83 -32.37 -10.57
CA ALA A 30 2.75 -33.33 -10.71
C ALA A 30 3.03 -34.49 -11.67
N GLY A 31 4.23 -34.54 -12.28
CA GLY A 31 4.62 -35.59 -13.25
C GLY A 31 3.78 -35.59 -14.53
N ARG A 32 3.19 -34.44 -14.89
CA ARG A 32 2.22 -34.28 -15.99
C ARG A 32 2.75 -33.48 -17.19
N ALA A 33 4.01 -33.05 -17.17
CA ALA A 33 4.60 -32.27 -18.26
C ALA A 33 4.54 -33.06 -19.58
N ALA A 34 3.69 -32.61 -20.51
CA ALA A 34 3.68 -33.08 -21.88
C ALA A 34 4.73 -32.29 -22.66
N GLN A 35 5.65 -33.03 -23.32
CA GLN A 35 6.82 -32.63 -24.15
C GLN A 35 7.55 -31.30 -23.81
N PRO A 36 8.89 -31.32 -23.74
CA PRO A 36 9.65 -30.13 -23.39
C PRO A 36 9.47 -29.03 -24.45
N ASP A 37 8.89 -27.90 -24.03
CA ASP A 37 9.01 -26.64 -24.73
C ASP A 37 10.23 -25.92 -24.15
N GLU A 38 11.25 -25.66 -24.99
CA GLU A 38 12.53 -25.14 -24.51
C GLU A 38 12.39 -23.80 -23.77
N GLU A 39 11.36 -23.02 -24.10
CA GLU A 39 11.07 -21.71 -23.49
C GLU A 39 10.40 -21.84 -22.12
N GLY A 40 9.40 -22.71 -21.97
CA GLY A 40 8.74 -23.00 -20.69
C GLY A 40 9.66 -23.69 -19.69
N ASP A 41 10.54 -24.58 -20.16
CA ASP A 41 11.55 -25.23 -19.32
C ASP A 41 12.65 -24.24 -18.88
N ALA A 42 13.08 -23.32 -19.75
CA ALA A 42 14.04 -22.27 -19.40
C ALA A 42 13.45 -21.33 -18.32
N LEU A 43 12.20 -20.89 -18.48
CA LEU A 43 11.49 -20.05 -17.52
C LEU A 43 11.24 -20.78 -16.19
N ALA A 44 10.85 -22.06 -16.21
CA ALA A 44 10.70 -22.85 -14.99
C ALA A 44 12.04 -23.03 -14.25
N ILE A 45 13.15 -23.25 -14.98
CA ILE A 45 14.49 -23.37 -14.42
C ILE A 45 14.96 -22.06 -13.82
N GLU A 46 14.72 -20.93 -14.49
CA GLU A 46 15.08 -19.64 -13.94
C GLU A 46 14.21 -19.26 -12.74
N LEU A 47 12.91 -19.57 -12.73
CA LEU A 47 12.05 -19.37 -11.57
C LEU A 47 12.50 -20.23 -10.38
N VAL A 48 12.91 -21.48 -10.60
CA VAL A 48 13.52 -22.33 -9.55
C VAL A 48 14.83 -21.72 -9.05
N ARG A 49 15.66 -21.18 -9.94
CA ARG A 49 16.92 -20.52 -9.54
C ARG A 49 16.63 -19.25 -8.75
N TRP A 50 15.62 -18.47 -9.14
CA TRP A 50 15.21 -17.26 -8.45
C TRP A 50 14.64 -17.59 -7.07
N LEU A 51 13.72 -18.55 -6.98
CA LEU A 51 13.18 -19.03 -5.70
C LEU A 51 14.27 -19.62 -4.80
N ARG A 52 15.26 -20.31 -5.37
CA ARG A 52 16.41 -20.83 -4.62
C ARG A 52 17.33 -19.73 -4.14
N TYR A 53 17.63 -18.74 -4.98
CA TYR A 53 18.44 -17.58 -4.61
C TYR A 53 17.74 -16.74 -3.54
N ALA A 54 16.45 -16.47 -3.73
CA ALA A 54 15.64 -15.75 -2.77
C ALA A 54 15.54 -16.53 -1.44
N ALA A 55 15.39 -17.86 -1.47
CA ALA A 55 15.39 -18.68 -0.26
C ALA A 55 16.77 -18.81 0.41
N GLU A 56 17.86 -18.61 -0.34
CA GLU A 56 19.22 -18.51 0.23
C GLU A 56 19.46 -17.14 0.88
N VAL A 57 18.72 -16.11 0.49
CA VAL A 57 18.80 -14.74 1.04
C VAL A 57 17.90 -14.58 2.27
N ASP A 58 16.63 -14.99 2.18
CA ASP A 58 15.70 -15.04 3.32
C ASP A 58 14.60 -16.09 3.06
N ALA A 59 14.80 -17.29 3.61
CA ALA A 59 13.87 -18.41 3.43
C ALA A 59 12.53 -18.19 4.14
N ASP A 60 12.56 -17.50 5.28
CA ASP A 60 11.38 -17.36 6.14
C ASP A 60 10.39 -16.37 5.52
N GLU A 61 10.88 -15.29 4.90
CA GLU A 61 10.06 -14.30 4.19
C GLU A 61 9.30 -14.91 2.99
N ILE A 62 9.92 -15.85 2.26
CA ILE A 62 9.28 -16.53 1.13
C ILE A 62 8.23 -17.53 1.61
N VAL A 63 8.51 -18.25 2.69
CA VAL A 63 7.54 -19.17 3.28
C VAL A 63 6.34 -18.39 3.81
N ASP A 64 6.54 -17.25 4.47
CA ASP A 64 5.47 -16.38 4.95
C ASP A 64 4.68 -15.75 3.79
N CYS A 65 5.36 -15.34 2.71
CA CYS A 65 4.72 -14.84 1.49
C CYS A 65 3.88 -15.91 0.79
N LEU A 66 4.35 -17.15 0.71
CA LEU A 66 3.59 -18.25 0.09
C LEU A 66 2.48 -18.77 1.00
N ALA A 67 2.68 -18.77 2.32
CA ALA A 67 1.68 -19.21 3.29
C ALA A 67 0.55 -18.20 3.50
N SER A 68 0.82 -16.91 3.25
CA SER A 68 -0.21 -15.86 3.28
C SER A 68 -1.08 -15.84 2.02
N LYS A 69 -0.66 -16.47 0.92
CA LYS A 69 -1.46 -16.56 -0.30
C LYS A 69 -2.51 -17.69 -0.22
N PRO A 70 -3.80 -17.40 -0.52
CA PRO A 70 -4.83 -18.41 -0.54
C PRO A 70 -4.57 -19.47 -1.64
N PRO A 71 -5.04 -20.72 -1.48
CA PRO A 71 -4.94 -21.72 -2.54
C PRO A 71 -5.71 -21.25 -3.79
N PRO A 72 -5.17 -21.48 -5.01
CA PRO A 72 -5.79 -20.99 -6.24
C PRO A 72 -7.23 -21.51 -6.35
N SER A 73 -8.18 -20.59 -6.50
CA SER A 73 -9.59 -20.92 -6.63
C SER A 73 -9.82 -21.69 -7.95
N ARG A 74 -10.75 -22.66 -7.97
CA ARG A 74 -11.09 -23.40 -9.21
C ARG A 74 -11.71 -22.53 -10.30
N GLN A 75 -12.00 -21.26 -9.98
CA GLN A 75 -12.59 -20.27 -10.87
C GLN A 75 -11.63 -19.11 -11.16
N ALA A 76 -10.38 -19.14 -10.66
CA ALA A 76 -9.41 -18.08 -10.90
C ALA A 76 -9.32 -17.83 -12.42
N PRO A 77 -9.73 -16.63 -12.90
CA PRO A 77 -9.64 -16.31 -14.30
C PRO A 77 -8.20 -16.51 -14.79
N ARG A 78 -8.04 -16.81 -16.08
CA ARG A 78 -6.74 -16.55 -16.70
C ARG A 78 -6.56 -15.04 -16.63
N TRP A 79 -5.67 -14.57 -15.77
CA TRP A 79 -5.44 -13.13 -15.57
C TRP A 79 -5.18 -12.40 -16.90
N ASP A 80 -4.62 -13.09 -17.90
CA ASP A 80 -4.47 -12.61 -19.28
C ASP A 80 -5.78 -12.09 -19.90
N ASP A 81 -6.92 -12.75 -19.63
CA ASP A 81 -8.22 -12.29 -20.10
C ASP A 81 -8.62 -10.99 -19.39
N LEU A 82 -8.33 -10.85 -18.10
CA LEU A 82 -8.64 -9.65 -17.32
C LEU A 82 -7.74 -8.47 -17.71
N HIS A 83 -6.44 -8.70 -17.91
CA HIS A 83 -5.49 -7.73 -18.49
C HIS A 83 -5.97 -7.24 -19.86
N ALA A 84 -6.43 -8.15 -20.72
CA ALA A 84 -6.99 -7.77 -22.01
C ALA A 84 -8.26 -6.91 -21.87
N GLN A 85 -9.09 -7.12 -20.85
CA GLN A 85 -10.22 -6.23 -20.58
C GLN A 85 -9.77 -4.84 -20.09
N PHE A 86 -8.80 -4.76 -19.18
CA PHE A 86 -8.25 -3.47 -18.73
C PHE A 86 -7.70 -2.65 -19.89
N ALA A 87 -6.97 -3.28 -20.81
CA ALA A 87 -6.42 -2.62 -22.00
C ALA A 87 -7.47 -2.28 -23.07
N GLN A 88 -8.63 -2.94 -23.08
CA GLN A 88 -9.65 -2.77 -24.12
C GLN A 88 -10.57 -1.57 -23.86
N TYR A 89 -10.88 -1.29 -22.59
CA TYR A 89 -11.82 -0.26 -22.22
C TYR A 89 -11.08 0.92 -21.61
N ASP A 90 -11.40 2.15 -22.00
CA ASP A 90 -10.75 3.36 -21.46
C ASP A 90 -11.51 3.95 -20.26
N SER A 91 -12.83 3.72 -20.16
CA SER A 91 -13.64 4.20 -19.03
C SER A 91 -13.97 3.10 -18.02
N SER A 92 -13.89 3.43 -16.73
CA SER A 92 -14.26 2.53 -15.63
C SER A 92 -15.72 2.08 -15.70
N ALA A 93 -16.62 2.93 -16.23
CA ALA A 93 -18.03 2.59 -16.38
C ALA A 93 -18.26 1.48 -17.42
N GLU A 94 -17.57 1.57 -18.57
CA GLU A 94 -17.68 0.55 -19.64
C GLU A 94 -17.09 -0.78 -19.19
N LEU A 95 -15.94 -0.72 -18.51
CA LEU A 95 -15.28 -1.89 -17.97
C LEU A 95 -16.13 -2.58 -16.89
N THR A 96 -16.77 -1.82 -15.99
CA THR A 96 -17.72 -2.37 -15.00
C THR A 96 -18.84 -3.17 -15.67
N VAL A 97 -19.43 -2.64 -16.75
CA VAL A 97 -20.49 -3.32 -17.51
C VAL A 97 -19.96 -4.57 -18.21
N ALA A 98 -18.76 -4.51 -18.80
CA ALA A 98 -18.14 -5.65 -19.47
C ALA A 98 -17.86 -6.80 -18.50
N LEU A 99 -17.26 -6.50 -17.35
CA LEU A 99 -16.97 -7.47 -16.29
C LEU A 99 -18.26 -8.09 -15.74
N SER A 100 -19.29 -7.26 -15.48
CA SER A 100 -20.58 -7.74 -14.96
C SER A 100 -21.35 -8.63 -15.94
N ARG A 101 -21.06 -8.57 -17.25
CA ARG A 101 -21.63 -9.49 -18.24
C ARG A 101 -20.87 -10.81 -18.32
N ARG A 102 -19.59 -10.80 -17.96
CA ARG A 102 -18.68 -11.95 -18.13
C ARG A 102 -18.59 -12.79 -16.87
N TYR A 103 -18.65 -12.17 -15.71
CA TYR A 103 -18.49 -12.81 -14.41
C TYR A 103 -19.78 -12.70 -13.61
N ASP A 104 -20.15 -13.79 -12.92
CA ASP A 104 -21.30 -13.79 -12.00
C ASP A 104 -21.05 -12.88 -10.79
N ASP A 105 -19.79 -12.82 -10.34
CA ASP A 105 -19.33 -11.93 -9.27
C ASP A 105 -18.02 -11.22 -9.70
N PRO A 106 -18.12 -10.08 -10.40
CA PRO A 106 -16.95 -9.35 -10.86
C PRO A 106 -16.15 -8.72 -9.71
N ALA A 107 -16.78 -8.40 -8.57
CA ALA A 107 -16.09 -7.84 -7.42
C ALA A 107 -15.11 -8.86 -6.81
N ARG A 108 -15.57 -10.10 -6.63
CA ARG A 108 -14.73 -11.20 -6.13
C ARG A 108 -13.53 -11.45 -7.04
N VAL A 109 -13.74 -11.41 -8.36
CA VAL A 109 -12.68 -11.57 -9.37
C VAL A 109 -11.60 -10.49 -9.23
N LEU A 110 -12.01 -9.22 -9.05
CA LEU A 110 -11.06 -8.12 -8.87
C LEU A 110 -10.30 -8.20 -7.54
N MET A 111 -10.95 -8.64 -6.46
CA MET A 111 -10.26 -8.87 -5.19
C MET A 111 -9.22 -9.99 -5.32
N GLU A 112 -9.58 -11.13 -5.92
CA GLU A 112 -8.64 -12.24 -6.16
C GLU A 112 -7.46 -11.80 -7.04
N PHE A 113 -7.72 -10.99 -8.08
CA PHE A 113 -6.67 -10.41 -8.91
C PHE A 113 -5.69 -9.57 -8.06
N LEU A 114 -6.21 -8.64 -7.24
CA LEU A 114 -5.38 -7.79 -6.39
C LEU A 114 -4.63 -8.55 -5.28
N ASP A 115 -5.19 -9.64 -4.77
CA ASP A 115 -4.51 -10.50 -3.79
C ASP A 115 -3.37 -11.32 -4.44
N ASP A 116 -3.58 -11.76 -5.68
CA ASP A 116 -2.64 -12.65 -6.37
C ASP A 116 -1.49 -11.89 -7.04
N VAL A 117 -1.79 -10.77 -7.72
CA VAL A 117 -0.85 -10.08 -8.62
C VAL A 117 -0.38 -8.72 -8.14
N ALA A 118 -1.16 -8.01 -7.31
CA ALA A 118 -0.73 -6.70 -6.86
C ALA A 118 0.32 -6.85 -5.76
N PRO A 119 1.33 -5.97 -5.73
CA PRO A 119 2.36 -6.02 -4.71
C PRO A 119 1.73 -5.96 -3.32
N LEU A 120 2.29 -6.75 -2.41
CA LEU A 120 2.10 -6.50 -0.99
C LEU A 120 2.84 -5.23 -0.62
N ARG A 121 2.34 -4.53 0.39
CA ARG A 121 2.95 -3.31 0.89
C ARG A 121 4.43 -3.53 1.24
N GLY A 122 5.30 -2.62 0.79
CA GLY A 122 6.75 -2.72 0.98
C GLY A 122 7.48 -3.64 -0.02
N ALA A 123 6.78 -4.29 -0.95
CA ALA A 123 7.41 -5.08 -1.99
C ALA A 123 8.09 -4.21 -3.06
N TRP A 124 9.16 -4.74 -3.65
CA TRP A 124 9.95 -4.10 -4.71
C TRP A 124 9.23 -4.00 -6.07
N GLN A 125 8.01 -4.53 -6.17
CA GLN A 125 7.24 -4.56 -7.41
C GLN A 125 6.44 -3.26 -7.57
N GLU A 126 6.47 -2.70 -8.78
CA GLU A 126 5.75 -1.47 -9.11
C GLU A 126 4.23 -1.71 -9.15
N VAL A 127 3.47 -0.77 -8.58
CA VAL A 127 2.02 -0.75 -8.73
C VAL A 127 1.70 -0.30 -10.17
N THR A 128 0.94 -1.11 -10.90
CA THR A 128 0.55 -0.82 -12.28
C THR A 128 -0.78 -0.09 -12.34
N GLU A 129 -1.06 0.54 -13.48
CA GLU A 129 -2.35 1.18 -13.79
C GLU A 129 -3.53 0.21 -13.61
N GLU A 130 -3.35 -1.07 -13.92
CA GLU A 130 -4.40 -2.08 -13.77
C GLU A 130 -4.75 -2.33 -12.29
N HIS A 131 -3.77 -2.26 -11.38
CA HIS A 131 -4.04 -2.39 -9.94
C HIS A 131 -4.87 -1.20 -9.44
N HIS A 132 -4.49 0.02 -9.84
CA HIS A 132 -5.24 1.25 -9.52
C HIS A 132 -6.69 1.13 -10.01
N ARG A 133 -6.84 0.71 -11.25
CA ARG A 133 -8.14 0.61 -11.91
C ARG A 133 -9.02 -0.49 -11.33
N ALA A 134 -8.43 -1.63 -10.92
CA ALA A 134 -9.15 -2.66 -10.20
C ALA A 134 -9.70 -2.13 -8.86
N LEU A 135 -8.90 -1.34 -8.13
CA LEU A 135 -9.32 -0.70 -6.87
C LEU A 135 -10.46 0.31 -7.09
N GLU A 136 -10.36 1.14 -8.13
CA GLU A 136 -11.41 2.10 -8.53
C GLU A 136 -12.73 1.42 -8.85
N LEU A 137 -12.71 0.30 -9.58
CA LEU A 137 -13.90 -0.49 -9.90
C LEU A 137 -14.54 -1.09 -8.64
N LEU A 138 -13.73 -1.57 -7.69
CA LEU A 138 -14.23 -2.06 -6.40
C LEU A 138 -14.95 -0.96 -5.63
N LEU A 139 -14.39 0.25 -5.59
CA LEU A 139 -15.08 1.41 -5.04
C LEU A 139 -16.35 1.73 -5.84
N ALA A 140 -16.32 1.63 -7.18
CA ALA A 140 -17.46 1.92 -8.04
C ALA A 140 -18.66 0.99 -7.77
N PHE A 141 -18.42 -0.31 -7.51
CA PHE A 141 -19.47 -1.25 -7.09
C PHE A 141 -20.18 -0.80 -5.80
N GLY A 142 -19.48 -0.12 -4.90
CA GLY A 142 -20.08 0.60 -3.78
C GLY A 142 -20.75 -0.24 -2.71
N THR A 143 -20.46 -1.54 -2.66
CA THR A 143 -20.96 -2.42 -1.60
C THR A 143 -20.12 -2.26 -0.33
N ASP A 144 -20.68 -2.61 0.83
CA ASP A 144 -19.91 -2.58 2.08
C ASP A 144 -18.65 -3.45 2.00
N GLU A 145 -18.74 -4.62 1.33
CA GLU A 145 -17.62 -5.53 1.13
C GLU A 145 -16.54 -4.92 0.24
N THR A 146 -16.92 -4.39 -0.93
CA THR A 146 -15.95 -3.82 -1.87
C THR A 146 -15.29 -2.55 -1.35
N ILE A 147 -16.04 -1.70 -0.65
CA ILE A 147 -15.47 -0.51 0.00
C ILE A 147 -14.54 -0.91 1.14
N THR A 148 -14.92 -1.89 1.98
CA THR A 148 -14.06 -2.35 3.09
C THR A 148 -12.76 -2.94 2.56
N TYR A 149 -12.84 -3.75 1.51
CA TYR A 149 -11.64 -4.29 0.85
C TYR A 149 -10.78 -3.16 0.28
N ALA A 150 -11.36 -2.21 -0.45
CA ALA A 150 -10.61 -1.11 -1.03
C ALA A 150 -9.90 -0.25 0.04
N LEU A 151 -10.57 0.00 1.18
CA LEU A 151 -9.99 0.68 2.33
C LEU A 151 -8.78 -0.05 2.95
N SER A 152 -8.65 -1.36 2.72
CA SER A 152 -7.51 -2.16 3.21
C SER A 152 -6.30 -2.12 2.28
N ARG A 153 -6.49 -1.68 1.02
CA ARG A 153 -5.50 -1.67 -0.07
C ARG A 153 -5.32 -0.27 -0.67
N LEU A 154 -5.47 0.79 0.13
CA LEU A 154 -5.30 2.17 -0.33
C LEU A 154 -3.86 2.49 -0.74
N ASP A 155 -2.90 1.65 -0.38
CA ASP A 155 -1.53 1.65 -0.93
C ASP A 155 -1.49 1.44 -2.45
N LEU A 156 -2.54 0.84 -3.03
CA LEU A 156 -2.71 0.69 -4.47
C LEU A 156 -3.50 1.84 -5.09
N MET A 157 -3.74 2.94 -4.38
CA MET A 157 -4.46 4.07 -4.97
C MET A 157 -3.50 4.99 -5.70
N ASN A 158 -3.88 5.43 -6.89
CA ASN A 158 -3.21 6.57 -7.50
C ASN A 158 -3.69 7.86 -6.82
N TRP A 159 -2.78 8.51 -6.10
CA TRP A 159 -3.07 9.78 -5.43
C TRP A 159 -3.03 10.98 -6.40
N GLU A 160 -2.63 10.77 -7.66
CA GLU A 160 -2.79 11.76 -8.72
C GLU A 160 -4.30 11.97 -8.98
N THR A 161 -4.72 13.23 -9.13
CA THR A 161 -6.13 13.61 -9.26
C THR A 161 -6.76 13.03 -10.52
N ASP A 162 -7.37 11.85 -10.40
CA ASP A 162 -8.29 11.28 -11.37
C ASP A 162 -9.73 11.76 -11.08
N ASP A 163 -10.34 12.43 -12.06
CA ASP A 163 -11.72 12.91 -11.99
C ASP A 163 -12.73 11.76 -11.86
N GLU A 164 -12.45 10.57 -12.42
CA GLU A 164 -13.31 9.39 -12.31
C GLU A 164 -13.35 8.88 -10.86
N LEU A 165 -12.18 8.74 -10.22
CA LEU A 165 -12.09 8.33 -8.83
C LEU A 165 -12.75 9.36 -7.89
N ALA A 166 -12.56 10.65 -8.16
CA ALA A 166 -13.22 11.72 -7.38
C ALA A 166 -14.75 11.61 -7.43
N GLU A 167 -15.33 11.28 -8.58
CA GLU A 167 -16.76 11.04 -8.73
C GLU A 167 -17.22 9.80 -7.94
N VAL A 168 -16.47 8.69 -8.03
CA VAL A 168 -16.78 7.46 -7.30
C VAL A 168 -16.74 7.68 -5.78
N VAL A 169 -15.68 8.32 -5.27
CA VAL A 169 -15.54 8.64 -3.85
C VAL A 169 -16.68 9.54 -3.39
N ARG A 170 -17.05 10.56 -4.19
CA ARG A 170 -18.16 11.46 -3.85
C ARG A 170 -19.50 10.73 -3.78
N ARG A 171 -19.75 9.80 -4.71
CA ARG A 171 -20.98 8.99 -4.74
C ARG A 171 -21.12 8.12 -3.50
N HIS A 172 -20.01 7.54 -3.03
CA HIS A 172 -19.99 6.59 -1.91
C HIS A 172 -19.49 7.21 -0.59
N HIS A 173 -19.36 8.54 -0.54
CA HIS A 173 -18.78 9.30 0.57
C HIS A 173 -19.29 8.84 1.96
N ALA A 174 -20.61 8.74 2.14
CA ALA A 174 -21.19 8.34 3.43
C ALA A 174 -20.82 6.91 3.83
N ALA A 175 -20.75 5.98 2.88
CA ALA A 175 -20.37 4.59 3.11
C ALA A 175 -18.87 4.48 3.42
N ILE A 176 -18.03 5.13 2.63
CA ILE A 176 -16.57 5.20 2.84
C ILE A 176 -16.26 5.72 4.25
N ARG A 177 -16.88 6.83 4.67
CA ARG A 177 -16.70 7.39 6.01
C ARG A 177 -17.05 6.40 7.11
N ARG A 178 -18.27 5.86 7.05
CA ARG A 178 -18.77 4.93 8.05
C ARG A 178 -17.89 3.69 8.17
N LEU A 179 -17.48 3.11 7.04
CA LEU A 179 -16.69 1.88 6.99
C LEU A 179 -15.25 2.12 7.44
N ALA A 180 -14.62 3.23 7.05
CA ALA A 180 -13.30 3.60 7.52
C ALA A 180 -13.25 3.79 9.04
N ILE A 181 -14.25 4.49 9.61
CA ILE A 181 -14.36 4.68 11.06
C ILE A 181 -14.58 3.33 11.78
N ALA A 182 -15.41 2.44 11.20
CA ALA A 182 -15.66 1.13 11.77
C ALA A 182 -14.41 0.22 11.75
N ALA A 183 -13.62 0.28 10.68
CA ALA A 183 -12.41 -0.52 10.50
C ALA A 183 -11.17 0.07 11.18
N TRP A 184 -11.19 1.36 11.57
CA TRP A 184 -10.07 2.07 12.18
C TRP A 184 -9.34 1.31 13.31
N PRO A 185 -10.04 0.68 14.29
CA PRO A 185 -9.37 0.00 15.39
C PRO A 185 -8.51 -1.20 14.95
N SER A 186 -8.86 -1.85 13.84
CA SER A 186 -8.14 -3.01 13.30
C SER A 186 -7.08 -2.66 12.25
N MET A 187 -7.05 -1.42 11.77
CA MET A 187 -6.06 -0.96 10.78
C MET A 187 -4.68 -0.79 11.42
N SER A 188 -3.64 -1.09 10.65
CA SER A 188 -2.27 -0.67 10.95
C SER A 188 -2.14 0.86 10.89
N TRP A 189 -1.06 1.40 11.44
CA TRP A 189 -0.85 2.84 11.40
C TRP A 189 -0.62 3.39 9.99
N GLU A 190 0.13 2.68 9.17
CA GLU A 190 0.31 3.05 7.77
C GLU A 190 -1.05 3.06 7.02
N GLN A 191 -1.92 2.07 7.24
CA GLN A 191 -3.28 2.06 6.64
C GLN A 191 -4.11 3.28 7.11
N ARG A 192 -3.93 3.70 8.36
CA ARG A 192 -4.59 4.90 8.90
C ARG A 192 -4.06 6.19 8.24
N VAL A 193 -2.79 6.23 7.85
CA VAL A 193 -2.24 7.35 7.05
C VAL A 193 -2.95 7.42 5.71
N ASP A 194 -3.08 6.30 5.00
CA ASP A 194 -3.77 6.27 3.70
C ASP A 194 -5.23 6.70 3.81
N VAL A 195 -5.94 6.24 4.85
CA VAL A 195 -7.31 6.69 5.13
C VAL A 195 -7.34 8.20 5.41
N ALA A 196 -6.41 8.74 6.18
CA ALA A 196 -6.33 10.18 6.43
C ALA A 196 -6.07 10.97 5.14
N SER A 197 -5.20 10.46 4.25
CA SER A 197 -4.92 11.02 2.94
C SER A 197 -6.15 11.03 2.03
N LEU A 198 -6.89 9.91 1.97
CA LEU A 198 -8.15 9.82 1.23
C LEU A 198 -9.14 10.87 1.72
N PHE A 199 -9.26 11.02 3.05
CA PHE A 199 -10.21 11.96 3.63
C PHE A 199 -9.83 13.41 3.35
N GLU A 200 -8.55 13.75 3.43
CA GLU A 200 -8.06 15.09 3.11
C GLU A 200 -8.26 15.40 1.61
N GLN A 201 -7.80 14.51 0.73
CA GLN A 201 -7.83 14.74 -0.72
C GLN A 201 -9.26 14.93 -1.25
N TYR A 202 -10.21 14.13 -0.76
CA TYR A 202 -11.60 14.16 -1.25
C TYR A 202 -12.56 14.92 -0.32
N GLY A 203 -12.04 15.64 0.67
CA GLY A 203 -12.84 16.47 1.58
C GLY A 203 -13.85 15.68 2.41
N LEU A 204 -13.51 14.47 2.83
CA LEU A 204 -14.38 13.55 3.59
C LEU A 204 -14.37 13.85 5.11
N TYR A 205 -14.08 15.09 5.49
CA TYR A 205 -13.87 15.50 6.89
C TYR A 205 -14.96 14.96 7.83
N ASP A 206 -14.51 14.32 8.90
CA ASP A 206 -15.35 13.67 9.89
C ASP A 206 -14.83 13.92 11.31
N GLU A 207 -15.73 14.37 12.20
CA GLU A 207 -15.42 14.62 13.60
C GLU A 207 -15.02 13.36 14.38
N ALA A 208 -15.62 12.21 14.05
CA ALA A 208 -15.28 10.95 14.67
C ALA A 208 -13.90 10.46 14.22
N LEU A 209 -13.55 10.62 12.94
CA LEU A 209 -12.19 10.31 12.48
C LEU A 209 -11.15 11.19 13.16
N LEU A 210 -11.41 12.49 13.25
CA LEU A 210 -10.50 13.39 13.96
C LEU A 210 -10.36 13.02 15.44
N ALA A 211 -11.46 12.68 16.11
CA ALA A 211 -11.41 12.21 17.49
C ALA A 211 -10.56 10.93 17.62
N LEU A 212 -10.64 10.02 16.64
CA LEU A 212 -9.81 8.81 16.59
C LEU A 212 -8.33 9.12 16.35
N LEU A 213 -8.00 10.11 15.51
CA LEU A 213 -6.62 10.60 15.29
C LEU A 213 -6.03 11.27 16.53
N LEU A 214 -6.83 12.03 17.28
CA LEU A 214 -6.32 12.76 18.46
C LEU A 214 -6.19 11.88 19.72
N LYS A 215 -6.82 10.71 19.73
CA LYS A 215 -6.90 9.81 20.90
C LYS A 215 -5.59 9.12 21.32
N PRO A 216 -4.72 8.62 20.43
CA PRO A 216 -3.59 7.79 20.83
C PRO A 216 -2.60 8.52 21.73
N GLU A 217 -1.92 7.81 22.61
CA GLU A 217 -0.83 8.38 23.43
C GLU A 217 0.51 8.05 22.77
N ILE A 218 1.30 9.05 22.40
CA ILE A 218 2.52 8.80 21.60
C ILE A 218 3.54 7.89 22.32
N ALA A 219 3.59 7.97 23.66
CA ALA A 219 4.47 7.15 24.48
C ALA A 219 4.12 5.65 24.43
N SER A 220 2.87 5.28 24.13
CA SER A 220 2.43 3.88 24.05
C SER A 220 2.67 3.24 22.68
N LEU A 221 3.06 4.02 21.67
CA LEU A 221 3.30 3.54 20.31
C LEU A 221 4.72 3.00 20.15
N THR A 222 4.89 2.05 19.22
CA THR A 222 6.22 1.59 18.75
C THR A 222 6.93 2.73 18.00
N HIS A 223 8.23 2.58 17.72
CA HIS A 223 8.96 3.62 16.98
C HIS A 223 8.34 3.89 15.59
N GLU A 224 8.09 2.81 14.83
CA GLU A 224 7.46 2.84 13.52
C GLU A 224 6.06 3.49 13.57
N ASP A 225 5.21 3.03 14.49
CA ASP A 225 3.87 3.58 14.68
C ASP A 225 3.87 5.08 15.06
N ARG A 226 4.93 5.58 15.72
CA ARG A 226 5.04 7.01 16.04
C ARG A 226 5.26 7.86 14.80
N ALA A 227 6.09 7.40 13.87
CA ALA A 227 6.33 8.10 12.62
C ALA A 227 5.04 8.17 11.80
N GLU A 228 4.41 7.03 11.59
CA GLU A 228 3.14 6.92 10.88
C GLU A 228 2.01 7.71 11.55
N TYR A 229 1.95 7.70 12.87
CA TYR A 229 0.98 8.54 13.58
C TYR A 229 1.19 10.04 13.31
N VAL A 230 2.45 10.50 13.34
CA VAL A 230 2.76 11.90 13.03
C VAL A 230 2.46 12.23 11.57
N HIS A 231 2.70 11.31 10.63
CA HIS A 231 2.28 11.46 9.23
C HIS A 231 0.76 11.59 9.10
N ALA A 232 -0.02 10.71 9.76
CA ALA A 232 -1.49 10.77 9.72
C ALA A 232 -2.04 12.11 10.26
N LEU A 233 -1.45 12.61 11.36
CA LEU A 233 -1.75 13.95 11.86
C LEU A 233 -1.36 15.04 10.87
N GLY A 234 -0.17 14.92 10.28
CA GLY A 234 0.38 15.84 9.30
C GLY A 234 -0.55 16.08 8.11
N VAL A 235 -1.04 14.98 7.52
CA VAL A 235 -1.93 14.96 6.37
C VAL A 235 -3.27 15.64 6.63
N TYR A 236 -3.91 15.37 7.77
CA TYR A 236 -5.28 15.82 8.03
C TYR A 236 -5.32 17.30 8.45
N ARG A 237 -5.73 18.25 7.60
CA ARG A 237 -5.49 19.70 7.81
C ARG A 237 -6.44 20.42 8.80
N ASP A 238 -6.87 19.74 9.85
CA ASP A 238 -7.66 20.36 10.92
C ASP A 238 -6.79 21.18 11.89
N ALA A 239 -7.27 22.35 12.31
CA ALA A 239 -6.54 23.24 13.23
C ALA A 239 -6.33 22.62 14.62
N ARG A 240 -7.20 21.70 15.06
CA ARG A 240 -7.10 20.99 16.35
C ARG A 240 -5.93 20.02 16.40
N ILE A 241 -5.32 19.69 15.27
CA ILE A 241 -4.10 18.87 15.22
C ILE A 241 -2.86 19.67 15.63
N VAL A 242 -2.85 20.98 15.45
CA VAL A 242 -1.67 21.81 15.77
C VAL A 242 -1.25 21.69 17.24
N PRO A 243 -2.15 21.84 18.23
CA PRO A 243 -1.79 21.61 19.63
C PRO A 243 -1.27 20.20 19.89
N ARG A 244 -1.78 19.22 19.14
CA ARG A 244 -1.35 17.82 19.26
C ARG A 244 0.07 17.61 18.76
N LEU A 245 0.40 18.14 17.58
CA LEU A 245 1.77 18.12 17.03
C LEU A 245 2.75 18.86 17.94
N GLN A 246 2.35 20.00 18.51
CA GLN A 246 3.17 20.73 19.48
C GLN A 246 3.45 19.92 20.74
N ALA A 247 2.45 19.26 21.32
CA ALA A 247 2.63 18.40 22.49
C ALA A 247 3.51 17.18 22.19
N ILE A 248 3.38 16.61 21.00
CA ILE A 248 4.25 15.53 20.51
C ILE A 248 5.69 16.01 20.38
N LEU A 249 5.92 17.22 19.84
CA LEU A 249 7.26 17.80 19.72
C LEU A 249 7.91 17.99 21.10
N ASP A 250 7.16 18.50 22.09
CA ASP A 250 7.67 18.63 23.46
C ASP A 250 8.12 17.29 24.02
N TRP A 251 7.27 16.27 23.89
CA TRP A 251 7.58 14.90 24.33
C TRP A 251 8.80 14.34 23.58
N ALA A 252 8.88 14.49 22.26
CA ALA A 252 9.98 13.97 21.45
C ALA A 252 11.31 14.65 21.82
N LEU A 253 11.31 15.96 22.10
CA LEU A 253 12.48 16.69 22.57
C LEU A 253 12.91 16.27 23.99
N GLU A 254 11.97 15.92 24.87
CA GLU A 254 12.29 15.37 26.20
C GLU A 254 12.92 13.99 26.08
N GLU A 255 12.33 13.13 25.27
CA GLU A 255 12.82 11.77 25.05
C GLU A 255 14.21 11.76 24.38
N LEU A 256 14.41 12.62 23.38
CA LEU A 256 15.71 12.79 22.73
C LEU A 256 16.77 13.32 23.70
N ALA A 257 16.42 14.27 24.58
CA ALA A 257 17.33 14.76 25.60
C ALA A 257 17.73 13.66 26.60
N ALA A 258 16.80 12.77 26.95
CA ALA A 258 17.03 11.68 27.89
C ALA A 258 17.85 10.53 27.30
N ARG A 259 17.58 10.13 26.04
CA ARG A 259 18.14 8.90 25.45
C ARG A 259 19.17 9.13 24.35
N ARG A 260 19.14 10.28 23.68
CA ARG A 260 20.04 10.66 22.57
C ARG A 260 20.11 9.61 21.45
N THR A 261 18.96 9.08 21.04
CA THR A 261 18.85 8.12 19.94
C THR A 261 18.66 8.83 18.60
N ASP A 262 19.11 8.20 17.51
CA ASP A 262 18.87 8.71 16.15
C ASP A 262 17.36 8.66 15.82
N GLU A 263 16.67 7.59 16.21
CA GLU A 263 15.20 7.47 16.17
C GLU A 263 14.46 8.66 16.81
N GLY A 264 14.97 9.16 17.94
CA GLY A 264 14.41 10.32 18.62
C GLY A 264 14.65 11.61 17.85
N ARG A 265 15.81 11.73 17.19
CA ARG A 265 16.14 12.86 16.33
C ARG A 265 15.25 12.87 15.09
N ASP A 266 15.03 11.72 14.47
CA ASP A 266 14.19 11.55 13.29
C ASP A 266 12.74 11.95 13.58
N LEU A 267 12.20 11.53 14.73
CA LEU A 267 10.86 11.93 15.14
C LEU A 267 10.74 13.44 15.36
N VAL A 268 11.73 14.09 15.98
CA VAL A 268 11.72 15.56 16.14
C VAL A 268 11.76 16.24 14.77
N HIS A 269 12.62 15.79 13.85
CA HIS A 269 12.67 16.32 12.48
C HIS A 269 11.33 16.16 11.76
N LEU A 270 10.73 14.99 11.85
CA LEU A 270 9.44 14.69 11.23
C LEU A 270 8.35 15.64 11.72
N VAL A 271 8.19 15.79 13.05
CA VAL A 271 7.17 16.67 13.62
C VAL A 271 7.40 18.13 13.23
N ILE A 272 8.66 18.58 13.19
CA ILE A 272 9.00 19.93 12.70
C ILE A 272 8.64 20.08 11.21
N SER A 273 8.90 19.07 10.39
CA SER A 273 8.50 19.07 8.97
C SER A 273 6.99 19.23 8.83
N GLN A 274 6.21 18.44 9.56
CA GLN A 274 4.75 18.49 9.52
C GLN A 274 4.18 19.84 9.99
N LEU A 275 4.81 20.50 10.97
CA LEU A 275 4.46 21.87 11.34
C LEU A 275 4.79 22.87 10.21
N ARG A 276 5.94 22.73 9.56
CA ARG A 276 6.37 23.62 8.47
C ARG A 276 5.52 23.49 7.21
N GLU A 277 5.10 22.29 6.87
CA GLU A 277 4.14 22.03 5.77
C GLU A 277 2.80 22.75 5.99
N ARG A 278 2.50 23.10 7.24
CA ARG A 278 1.33 23.92 7.63
C ARG A 278 1.65 25.40 7.78
N GLU A 279 2.82 25.85 7.33
CA GLU A 279 3.33 27.21 7.50
C GLU A 279 3.48 27.64 8.98
N LEU A 280 3.64 26.66 9.88
CA LEU A 280 3.84 26.89 11.30
C LEU A 280 5.30 26.65 11.69
N ALA A 281 5.76 27.43 12.65
CA ALA A 281 7.04 27.22 13.29
C ALA A 281 6.84 26.54 14.66
N PRO A 282 7.81 25.71 15.10
CA PRO A 282 7.89 25.35 16.51
C PRO A 282 7.94 26.60 17.39
N THR A 283 7.47 26.51 18.63
CA THR A 283 7.58 27.62 19.59
C THR A 283 9.05 27.98 19.85
N SER A 284 9.34 29.21 20.27
CA SER A 284 10.72 29.65 20.55
C SER A 284 11.46 28.70 21.50
N MET A 285 10.78 28.22 22.55
CA MET A 285 11.35 27.25 23.49
C MET A 285 11.65 25.90 22.83
N GLN A 286 10.78 25.40 21.95
CA GLN A 286 11.02 24.16 21.21
C GLN A 286 12.17 24.31 20.22
N GLN A 287 12.29 25.47 19.56
CA GLN A 287 13.40 25.79 18.67
C GLN A 287 14.73 25.80 19.42
N GLU A 288 14.81 26.51 20.54
CA GLU A 288 16.01 26.56 21.39
C GLU A 288 16.44 25.16 21.84
N ARG A 289 15.49 24.32 22.26
CA ARG A 289 15.75 22.94 22.66
C ARG A 289 16.23 22.08 21.48
N ALA A 290 15.59 22.21 20.32
CA ALA A 290 15.97 21.47 19.12
C ALA A 290 17.38 21.85 18.64
N THR A 291 17.74 23.14 18.68
CA THR A 291 19.10 23.63 18.38
C THR A 291 20.12 23.12 19.39
N ALA A 292 19.80 23.17 20.69
CA ALA A 292 20.69 22.66 21.75
C ALA A 292 20.95 21.14 21.65
N LEU A 293 19.98 20.38 21.11
CA LEU A 293 20.11 18.95 20.85
C LEU A 293 20.75 18.63 19.48
N GLY A 294 21.12 19.65 18.71
CA GLY A 294 21.77 19.51 17.39
C GLY A 294 20.83 19.02 16.28
N VAL A 295 19.52 19.21 16.45
CA VAL A 295 18.50 18.84 15.45
C VAL A 295 18.30 19.96 14.44
N LEU A 296 18.24 21.21 14.89
CA LEU A 296 18.21 22.39 14.02
C LEU A 296 19.61 23.03 13.96
N GLN A 297 20.00 23.45 12.76
CA GLN A 297 21.16 24.32 12.56
C GLN A 297 20.67 25.78 12.52
N GLU A 298 21.45 26.68 13.12
CA GLU A 298 21.21 28.14 13.09
C GLU A 298 21.28 28.71 11.67
#